data_AF-A0AAD9KIM9-F1
#
_entry.id   AF-A0AAD9KIM9-F1
#
_cell.length_a   1.000
_cell.length_b   1.000
_cell.length_c   1.000
_cell.angle_alpha   90.00
_cell.angle_beta   90.00
_cell.angle_gamma   90.00
#
_symmetry.space_group_name_H-M   'P 1'
#
loop_
_entity.id
_entity.type
_entity.pdbx_description
1 polymer ?
#
loop_
_entity_poly.entity_id
_entity_poly.type
_entity_poly.pdbx_seq_one_letter_code
_entity_poly.pdbx_strand_id
1 'polypeptide(L)'
;MKYARQRLLTLNEFCVICDEPHVFQNGAMLKPAVCARDLCVFSFQTLGVMSDAAEDIATQPEVVDVLITMATAACESKRQELVFDPYPTVVHPLRPCDLAFNPKNKNFGEVSKVLAAFMSIQQMTSLTASKLTQELDQRNILAYPLLQWIITSNRSHIVKLPPNKQLAFMHTSHQFLLLSSPPAKEAIFRAERAKYGSTFAFHGSPLENWHSILRHGLMNASDTKLQMNGQAHGKGIYLSPMSGTSFGYSRMAPRPKPLGSAVPQEAGIGGPPDVCIHFVLHLNFY
;
A
#
# COMPACT_ATOMS: atom_id res chain seq x y z
N MET A 1 -33.57 -11.82 -12.18
CA MET A 1 -32.50 -12.26 -11.25
C MET A 1 -31.44 -13.21 -11.85
N LYS A 2 -31.57 -13.70 -13.10
CA LYS A 2 -30.59 -14.63 -13.70
C LYS A 2 -29.19 -14.01 -13.88
N TYR A 3 -29.14 -12.78 -14.36
CA TYR A 3 -27.89 -12.04 -14.57
C TYR A 3 -27.10 -11.83 -13.27
N ALA A 4 -27.72 -11.29 -12.21
CA ALA A 4 -27.06 -11.10 -10.92
C ALA A 4 -26.50 -12.42 -10.32
N ARG A 5 -27.23 -13.53 -10.45
CA ARG A 5 -26.77 -14.84 -9.98
C ARG A 5 -25.57 -15.36 -10.78
N GLN A 6 -25.55 -15.16 -12.09
CA GLN A 6 -24.38 -15.48 -12.93
C GLN A 6 -23.18 -14.58 -12.58
N ARG A 7 -23.46 -13.31 -12.27
CA ARG A 7 -22.43 -12.31 -11.98
C ARG A 7 -21.76 -12.51 -10.63
N LEU A 8 -22.51 -12.89 -9.60
CA LEU A 8 -21.99 -13.18 -8.25
C LEU A 8 -20.84 -14.20 -8.26
N LEU A 9 -20.88 -15.18 -9.16
CA LEU A 9 -19.86 -16.23 -9.28
C LEU A 9 -18.62 -15.78 -10.07
N THR A 10 -18.70 -14.67 -10.80
CA THR A 10 -17.67 -14.15 -11.73
C THR A 10 -17.36 -12.68 -11.48
N LEU A 11 -17.70 -12.13 -10.30
CA LEU A 11 -17.51 -10.71 -9.95
C LEU A 11 -16.06 -10.24 -10.16
N ASN A 12 -15.14 -11.15 -9.95
CA ASN A 12 -13.70 -10.92 -10.02
C ASN A 12 -13.14 -10.94 -11.45
N GLU A 13 -13.93 -11.37 -12.44
CA GLU A 13 -13.53 -11.43 -13.85
C GLU A 13 -13.89 -10.15 -14.63
N PHE A 14 -14.66 -9.25 -14.02
CA PHE A 14 -15.19 -8.07 -14.69
C PHE A 14 -15.02 -6.82 -13.84
N CYS A 15 -15.00 -5.67 -14.49
CA CYS A 15 -14.85 -4.41 -13.79
C CYS A 15 -16.14 -4.04 -13.06
N VAL A 16 -16.04 -3.77 -11.75
CA VAL A 16 -17.21 -3.42 -10.92
C VAL A 16 -17.92 -2.12 -11.32
N ILE A 17 -17.29 -1.26 -12.11
CA ILE A 17 -17.85 0.04 -12.52
C ILE A 17 -18.54 -0.05 -13.88
N CYS A 18 -17.89 -0.68 -14.84
CA CYS A 18 -18.29 -0.61 -16.25
C CYS A 18 -18.70 -1.96 -16.83
N ASP A 19 -18.62 -3.02 -16.01
CA ASP A 19 -18.99 -4.39 -16.33
C ASP A 19 -18.26 -5.02 -17.53
N GLU A 20 -17.30 -4.31 -18.13
CA GLU A 20 -16.41 -4.89 -19.14
C GLU A 20 -15.60 -6.03 -18.52
N PRO A 21 -15.42 -7.14 -19.25
CA PRO A 21 -14.49 -8.17 -18.84
C PRO A 21 -13.14 -7.52 -18.63
N HIS A 22 -12.50 -7.86 -17.52
CA HIS A 22 -11.07 -7.63 -17.47
C HIS A 22 -10.46 -8.35 -18.65
N VAL A 23 -9.38 -7.81 -19.21
CA VAL A 23 -8.68 -8.35 -20.39
C VAL A 23 -8.31 -9.83 -20.22
N PHE A 24 -8.41 -10.36 -19.00
CA PHE A 24 -8.23 -11.75 -18.67
C PHE A 24 -9.51 -12.36 -18.04
N GLN A 25 -10.28 -13.12 -18.84
CA GLN A 25 -11.26 -14.09 -18.34
C GLN A 25 -10.49 -15.29 -17.76
N ASN A 26 -10.86 -15.80 -16.57
CA ASN A 26 -10.25 -16.93 -15.82
C ASN A 26 -9.08 -16.61 -14.85
N GLY A 27 -8.86 -15.35 -14.48
CA GLY A 27 -7.90 -14.98 -13.43
C GLY A 27 -8.61 -14.86 -12.09
N ALA A 28 -8.24 -15.68 -11.10
CA ALA A 28 -8.82 -15.61 -9.75
C ALA A 28 -8.38 -14.33 -9.02
N MET A 29 -8.96 -13.18 -9.37
CA MET A 29 -8.91 -12.02 -8.47
C MET A 29 -9.66 -12.43 -7.20
N LEU A 30 -9.08 -12.14 -6.03
CA LEU A 30 -9.71 -12.46 -4.75
C LEU A 30 -10.71 -11.37 -4.33
N LYS A 31 -10.49 -10.14 -4.81
CA LYS A 31 -11.36 -8.99 -4.56
C LYS A 31 -11.93 -8.47 -5.89
N PRO A 32 -13.13 -7.88 -5.87
CA PRO A 32 -13.66 -7.16 -7.01
C PRO A 32 -12.68 -6.05 -7.43
N ALA A 33 -12.55 -5.82 -8.73
CA ALA A 33 -11.51 -4.94 -9.25
C ALA A 33 -12.01 -4.00 -10.33
N VAL A 34 -11.26 -2.92 -10.53
CA VAL A 34 -11.49 -1.95 -11.59
C VAL A 34 -10.51 -2.11 -12.74
N CYS A 35 -11.02 -1.90 -13.96
CA CYS A 35 -10.19 -1.85 -15.14
C CYS A 35 -9.28 -0.61 -15.12
N ALA A 36 -8.34 -0.53 -16.06
CA ALA A 36 -7.37 0.57 -16.14
C ALA A 36 -7.95 1.87 -16.73
N ARG A 37 -9.24 1.92 -17.11
CA ARG A 37 -9.86 3.14 -17.63
C ARG A 37 -9.94 4.19 -16.54
N ASP A 38 -9.45 5.39 -16.82
CA ASP A 38 -9.38 6.50 -15.85
C ASP A 38 -10.72 6.77 -15.17
N LEU A 39 -11.83 6.74 -15.93
CA LEU A 39 -13.17 6.94 -15.35
C LEU A 39 -13.52 5.86 -14.32
N CYS A 40 -13.20 4.59 -14.58
CA CYS A 40 -13.48 3.50 -13.64
C CYS A 40 -12.60 3.58 -12.39
N VAL A 41 -11.33 3.94 -12.57
CA VAL A 41 -10.40 4.16 -11.46
C VAL A 41 -10.89 5.30 -10.59
N PHE A 42 -11.26 6.42 -11.20
CA PHE A 42 -11.81 7.58 -10.53
C PHE A 42 -13.13 7.25 -9.81
N SER A 43 -14.09 6.58 -10.46
CA SER A 43 -15.35 6.21 -9.83
C SER A 43 -15.16 5.30 -8.61
N PHE A 44 -14.20 4.38 -8.66
CA PHE A 44 -13.95 3.48 -7.54
C PHE A 44 -13.18 4.15 -6.40
N GLN A 45 -12.13 4.92 -6.71
CA GLN A 45 -11.28 5.54 -5.70
C GLN A 45 -11.89 6.81 -5.10
N THR A 46 -12.54 7.63 -5.93
CA THR A 46 -13.02 8.97 -5.56
C THR A 46 -14.51 8.99 -5.22
N LEU A 47 -15.35 8.21 -5.91
CA LEU A 47 -16.79 8.17 -5.62
C LEU A 47 -17.17 7.07 -4.62
N GLY A 48 -16.21 6.29 -4.12
CA GLY A 48 -16.43 5.25 -3.10
C GLY A 48 -17.36 4.13 -3.56
N VAL A 49 -17.52 3.94 -4.87
CA VAL A 49 -18.42 2.90 -5.41
C VAL A 49 -17.83 1.53 -5.04
N MET A 50 -18.50 0.82 -4.12
CA MET A 50 -18.17 -0.54 -3.66
C MET A 50 -16.96 -0.68 -2.73
N SER A 51 -16.38 0.41 -2.22
CA SER A 51 -15.29 0.37 -1.24
C SER A 51 -15.37 1.58 -0.30
N ASP A 52 -15.49 1.32 1.00
CA ASP A 52 -15.47 2.32 2.07
C ASP A 52 -14.27 2.04 2.98
N ALA A 53 -13.42 3.04 3.19
CA ALA A 53 -12.27 3.00 4.10
C ALA A 53 -12.63 2.47 5.50
N ALA A 54 -13.84 2.75 5.99
CA ALA A 54 -14.32 2.27 7.27
C ALA A 54 -14.45 0.75 7.32
N GLU A 55 -14.84 0.10 6.22
CA GLU A 55 -14.94 -1.37 6.14
C GLU A 55 -13.55 -2.02 6.15
N ASP A 56 -12.59 -1.45 5.41
CA ASP A 56 -11.20 -1.93 5.41
C ASP A 56 -10.54 -1.73 6.80
N ILE A 57 -10.85 -0.65 7.52
CA ILE A 57 -10.40 -0.45 8.91
C ILE A 57 -11.01 -1.48 9.86
N ALA A 58 -12.30 -1.77 9.72
CA ALA A 58 -12.98 -2.74 10.57
C ALA A 58 -12.49 -4.18 10.35
N THR A 59 -12.08 -4.50 9.11
CA THR A 59 -11.70 -5.87 8.73
C THR A 59 -10.20 -6.13 8.76
N GLN A 60 -9.36 -5.14 8.42
CA GLN A 60 -7.91 -5.28 8.27
C GLN A 60 -7.12 -4.05 8.79
N PRO A 61 -7.28 -3.67 10.07
CA PRO A 61 -6.71 -2.43 10.60
C PRO A 61 -5.19 -2.37 10.48
N GLU A 62 -4.46 -3.47 10.70
CA GLU A 62 -3.00 -3.46 10.61
C GLU A 62 -2.49 -3.29 9.18
N VAL A 63 -3.29 -3.69 8.17
CA VAL A 63 -2.95 -3.41 6.76
C VAL A 63 -3.17 -1.93 6.47
N VAL A 64 -4.25 -1.33 6.98
CA VAL A 64 -4.47 0.11 6.82
C VAL A 64 -3.36 0.91 7.51
N ASP A 65 -2.97 0.54 8.72
CA ASP A 65 -1.89 1.17 9.49
C ASP A 65 -0.56 1.14 8.73
N VAL A 66 -0.22 0.00 8.12
CA VAL A 66 1.02 -0.14 7.35
C VAL A 66 1.01 0.72 6.08
N LEU A 67 -0.14 0.83 5.40
CA LEU A 67 -0.29 1.67 4.21
C LEU A 67 -0.17 3.17 4.54
N ILE A 68 -0.79 3.62 5.64
CA ILE A 68 -0.65 4.99 6.16
C ILE A 68 0.83 5.26 6.49
N THR A 69 1.47 4.36 7.22
CA THR A 69 2.88 4.48 7.62
C THR A 69 3.80 4.64 6.41
N MET A 70 3.58 3.87 5.35
CA MET A 70 4.37 3.96 4.11
C MET A 70 4.12 5.26 3.35
N ALA A 71 2.86 5.69 3.27
CA ALA A 71 2.50 6.96 2.64
C ALA A 71 3.16 8.14 3.37
N THR A 72 3.11 8.13 4.72
CA THR A 72 3.77 9.15 5.56
C THR A 72 5.28 9.14 5.36
N ALA A 73 5.94 7.98 5.43
CA ALA A 73 7.38 7.89 5.23
C ALA A 73 7.83 8.36 3.83
N ALA A 74 7.04 8.06 2.80
CA ALA A 74 7.29 8.52 1.43
C ALA A 74 7.09 10.04 1.30
N CYS A 75 6.02 10.58 1.90
CA CYS A 75 5.71 12.00 1.89
C CYS A 75 6.71 12.84 2.70
N GLU A 76 7.27 12.32 3.79
CA GLU A 76 8.25 13.03 4.62
C GLU A 76 9.70 12.87 4.11
N SER A 77 9.90 12.02 3.10
CA SER A 77 11.22 11.78 2.53
C SER A 77 11.77 13.02 1.83
N LYS A 78 13.09 13.24 1.96
CA LYS A 78 13.81 14.20 1.10
C LYS A 78 13.69 13.86 -0.40
N ARG A 79 13.32 12.62 -0.73
CA ARG A 79 13.07 12.13 -2.09
C ARG A 79 11.58 12.02 -2.41
N GLN A 80 10.69 12.70 -1.66
CA GLN A 80 9.22 12.64 -1.82
C GLN A 80 8.75 12.76 -3.27
N GLU A 81 9.42 13.57 -4.10
CA GLU A 81 9.11 13.74 -5.52
C GLU A 81 9.25 12.46 -6.34
N LEU A 82 10.13 11.56 -5.92
CA LEU A 82 10.46 10.31 -6.60
C LEU A 82 9.74 9.11 -5.96
N VAL A 83 9.54 9.11 -4.64
CA VAL A 83 9.10 7.92 -3.89
C VAL A 83 7.64 7.96 -3.45
N PHE A 84 7.04 9.15 -3.33
CA PHE A 84 5.61 9.30 -3.09
C PHE A 84 4.84 9.28 -4.42
N ASP A 85 5.00 8.16 -5.10
CA ASP A 85 4.45 7.87 -6.41
C ASP A 85 3.65 6.55 -6.37
N PRO A 86 2.36 6.53 -6.79
CA PRO A 86 1.59 7.66 -7.31
C PRO A 86 1.34 8.73 -6.24
N TYR A 87 1.20 9.97 -6.70
CA TYR A 87 0.74 11.09 -5.87
C TYR A 87 -0.79 11.07 -5.73
N PRO A 88 -1.37 11.45 -4.59
CA PRO A 88 -2.82 11.46 -4.37
C PRO A 88 -3.58 12.29 -5.39
N THR A 89 -4.71 11.73 -5.86
CA THR A 89 -5.71 12.44 -6.65
C THR A 89 -7.00 12.45 -5.85
N VAL A 90 -7.30 13.58 -5.21
CA VAL A 90 -8.41 13.72 -4.26
C VAL A 90 -9.23 14.95 -4.64
N VAL A 91 -10.52 14.77 -4.84
CA VAL A 91 -11.49 15.85 -5.04
C VAL A 91 -11.80 16.52 -3.70
N HIS A 92 -11.90 17.84 -3.69
CA HIS A 92 -12.20 18.59 -2.48
C HIS A 92 -13.68 18.38 -2.08
N PRO A 93 -14.00 17.95 -0.84
CA PRO A 93 -15.38 17.63 -0.45
C PRO A 93 -16.37 18.79 -0.58
N LEU A 94 -15.92 20.02 -0.29
CA LEU A 94 -16.77 21.23 -0.43
C LEU A 94 -16.71 21.87 -1.83
N ARG A 95 -15.84 21.41 -2.72
CA ARG A 95 -15.60 22.01 -4.04
C ARG A 95 -15.43 20.89 -5.08
N PRO A 96 -16.53 20.30 -5.56
CA PRO A 96 -16.49 19.08 -6.39
C PRO A 96 -15.76 19.23 -7.74
N CYS A 97 -15.52 20.46 -8.19
CA CYS A 97 -14.78 20.74 -9.42
C CYS A 97 -13.26 20.93 -9.18
N ASP A 98 -12.82 20.97 -7.92
CA ASP A 98 -11.44 21.23 -7.55
C ASP A 98 -10.77 19.97 -7.01
N LEU A 99 -9.58 19.66 -7.51
CA LEU A 99 -8.70 18.65 -6.91
C LEU A 99 -7.93 19.28 -5.75
N ALA A 100 -8.21 18.83 -4.53
CA ALA A 100 -7.43 19.17 -3.35
C ALA A 100 -6.00 18.65 -3.47
N PHE A 101 -5.84 17.44 -4.02
CA PHE A 101 -4.55 16.87 -4.37
C PHE A 101 -4.52 16.53 -5.86
N ASN A 102 -3.54 17.09 -6.57
CA ASN A 102 -3.39 16.97 -8.01
C ASN A 102 -1.96 16.54 -8.37
N PRO A 103 -1.75 15.40 -9.05
CA PRO A 103 -0.42 14.96 -9.47
C PRO A 103 0.34 15.95 -10.37
N LYS A 104 -0.38 16.85 -11.07
CA LYS A 104 0.22 17.89 -11.92
C LYS A 104 0.72 19.10 -11.13
N ASN A 105 0.20 19.31 -9.92
CA ASN A 105 0.59 20.40 -9.03
C ASN A 105 0.67 19.86 -7.59
N LYS A 106 1.78 19.17 -7.31
CA LYS A 106 1.97 18.44 -6.05
C LYS A 106 2.21 19.42 -4.90
N ASN A 107 1.50 19.22 -3.80
CA ASN A 107 1.67 19.98 -2.56
C ASN A 107 1.89 19.00 -1.39
N PHE A 108 3.13 18.54 -1.24
CA PHE A 108 3.52 17.61 -0.17
C PHE A 108 3.33 18.19 1.23
N GLY A 109 3.51 19.51 1.38
CA GLY A 109 3.31 20.19 2.67
C GLY A 109 1.87 20.06 3.16
N GLU A 110 0.90 20.17 2.25
CA GLU A 110 -0.51 19.97 2.61
C GLU A 110 -0.83 18.50 2.87
N VAL A 111 -0.33 17.57 2.05
CA VAL A 111 -0.50 16.12 2.30
C VAL A 111 0.05 15.73 3.68
N SER A 112 1.25 16.20 4.03
CA SER A 112 1.89 15.94 5.32
C SER A 112 1.03 16.46 6.48
N LYS A 113 0.44 17.66 6.38
CA LYS A 113 -0.50 18.17 7.39
C LYS A 113 -1.75 17.29 7.54
N VAL A 114 -2.31 16.81 6.44
CA VAL A 114 -3.50 15.94 6.48
C VAL A 114 -3.15 14.58 7.09
N LEU A 115 -2.01 13.98 6.73
CA LEU A 115 -1.52 12.75 7.36
C LEU A 115 -1.27 12.94 8.86
N ALA A 116 -0.73 14.10 9.25
CA ALA A 116 -0.55 14.49 10.65
C ALA A 116 -1.88 14.69 11.42
N ALA A 117 -3.03 14.75 10.72
CA ALA A 117 -4.34 14.85 11.35
C ALA A 117 -4.98 13.48 11.62
N PHE A 118 -4.41 12.38 11.10
CA PHE A 118 -4.98 11.05 11.30
C PHE A 118 -4.93 10.65 12.78
N MET A 119 -6.00 10.02 13.25
CA MET A 119 -5.99 9.39 14.57
C MET A 119 -5.24 8.04 14.52
N SER A 120 -4.94 7.46 15.68
CA SER A 120 -4.33 6.12 15.71
C SER A 120 -5.29 5.06 15.16
N ILE A 121 -4.74 3.98 14.60
CA ILE A 121 -5.57 2.89 14.08
C ILE A 121 -6.49 2.28 15.17
N GLN A 122 -6.01 2.21 16.42
CA GLN A 122 -6.79 1.74 17.57
C GLN A 122 -8.03 2.60 17.80
N GLN A 123 -7.88 3.93 17.70
CA GLN A 123 -9.02 4.85 17.79
C GLN A 123 -9.98 4.65 16.61
N MET A 124 -9.46 4.52 15.38
CA MET A 124 -10.30 4.30 14.19
C MET A 124 -11.15 3.03 14.31
N THR A 125 -10.57 1.92 14.79
CA THR A 125 -11.27 0.63 14.93
C THR A 125 -12.38 0.65 15.98
N SER A 126 -12.35 1.60 16.91
CA SER A 126 -13.37 1.74 17.95
C SER A 126 -14.62 2.50 17.48
N LEU A 127 -14.57 3.13 16.30
CA LEU A 127 -15.63 3.97 15.75
C LEU A 127 -16.48 3.20 14.74
N THR A 128 -17.74 3.62 14.62
CA THR A 128 -18.59 3.21 13.48
C THR A 128 -18.19 3.99 12.24
N ALA A 129 -18.53 3.50 11.04
CA ALA A 129 -18.21 4.16 9.77
C ALA A 129 -18.62 5.66 9.75
N SER A 130 -19.87 5.96 10.11
CA SER A 130 -20.36 7.34 10.16
C SER A 130 -19.59 8.24 11.16
N LYS A 131 -19.20 7.69 12.32
CA LYS A 131 -18.43 8.45 13.32
C LYS A 131 -16.98 8.65 12.88
N LEU A 132 -16.38 7.66 12.23
CA LEU A 132 -15.02 7.76 11.70
C LEU A 132 -14.91 8.92 10.70
N THR A 133 -15.83 8.99 9.74
CA THR A 133 -15.87 10.10 8.77
C THR A 133 -16.04 11.44 9.49
N GLN A 134 -17.01 11.55 10.40
CA GLN A 134 -17.27 12.78 11.15
C GLN A 134 -16.06 13.25 11.96
N GLU A 135 -15.39 12.35 12.69
CA GLU A 135 -14.22 12.68 13.52
C GLU A 135 -13.00 13.08 12.67
N LEU A 136 -12.78 12.41 11.53
CA LEU A 136 -11.70 12.78 10.61
C LEU A 136 -11.97 14.13 9.94
N ASP A 137 -13.21 14.38 9.51
CA ASP A 137 -13.60 15.66 8.89
C ASP A 137 -13.42 16.84 9.86
N GLN A 138 -13.72 16.65 11.15
CA GLN A 138 -13.49 17.65 12.19
C GLN A 138 -12.01 18.00 12.37
N ARG A 139 -11.12 17.01 12.21
CA ARG A 139 -9.66 17.23 12.30
C ARG A 139 -9.11 17.87 11.05
N ASN A 140 -9.52 17.37 9.89
CA ASN A 140 -9.22 17.94 8.60
C ASN A 140 -10.20 17.37 7.56
N ILE A 141 -10.89 18.23 6.82
CA ILE A 141 -11.88 17.81 5.81
C ILE A 141 -11.30 16.92 4.69
N LEU A 142 -9.99 16.92 4.48
CA LEU A 142 -9.30 16.07 3.51
C LEU A 142 -8.82 14.75 4.10
N ALA A 143 -8.98 14.53 5.41
CA ALA A 143 -8.42 13.36 6.09
C ALA A 143 -9.08 12.06 5.63
N TYR A 144 -10.40 11.97 5.70
CA TYR A 144 -11.13 10.79 5.25
C TYR A 144 -10.99 10.56 3.72
N PRO A 145 -11.09 11.58 2.85
CA PRO A 145 -10.79 11.42 1.42
C PRO A 145 -9.37 10.93 1.11
N LEU A 146 -8.36 11.42 1.84
CA LEU A 146 -6.98 10.94 1.67
C LEU A 146 -6.82 9.49 2.14
N LEU A 147 -7.44 9.13 3.28
CA LEU A 147 -7.45 7.78 3.82
C LEU A 147 -8.09 6.80 2.82
N GLN A 148 -9.26 7.16 2.29
CA GLN A 148 -9.93 6.43 1.22
C GLN A 148 -9.00 6.23 0.02
N TRP A 149 -8.30 7.27 -0.42
CA TRP A 149 -7.36 7.18 -1.53
C TRP A 149 -6.16 6.25 -1.20
N ILE A 150 -5.59 6.32 0.00
CA ILE A 150 -4.45 5.46 0.40
C ILE A 150 -4.84 3.98 0.30
N ILE A 151 -6.03 3.63 0.78
CA ILE A 151 -6.55 2.25 0.78
C ILE A 151 -6.89 1.81 -0.65
N THR A 152 -7.71 2.57 -1.37
CA THR A 152 -8.23 2.19 -2.70
C THR A 152 -7.21 2.32 -3.83
N SER A 153 -6.14 3.10 -3.65
CA SER A 153 -5.03 3.17 -4.60
C SER A 153 -4.13 1.93 -4.55
N ASN A 154 -4.12 1.21 -3.43
CA ASN A 154 -3.40 -0.05 -3.32
C ASN A 154 -4.24 -1.20 -3.92
N ARG A 155 -3.85 -1.65 -5.11
CA ARG A 155 -4.50 -2.79 -5.77
C ARG A 155 -3.94 -4.15 -5.35
N SER A 156 -2.88 -4.16 -4.54
CA SER A 156 -2.24 -5.37 -4.09
C SER A 156 -2.96 -5.93 -2.87
N HIS A 157 -3.27 -7.23 -2.88
CA HIS A 157 -3.89 -7.87 -1.71
C HIS A 157 -2.82 -8.16 -0.66
N ILE A 158 -2.93 -7.51 0.50
CA ILE A 158 -2.01 -7.66 1.63
C ILE A 158 -2.79 -8.26 2.79
N VAL A 159 -2.20 -9.25 3.47
CA VAL A 159 -2.81 -9.89 4.65
C VAL A 159 -1.77 -10.03 5.75
N LYS A 160 -2.13 -9.72 6.99
CA LYS A 160 -1.27 -9.95 8.16
C LYS A 160 -1.12 -11.45 8.41
N LEU A 161 0.12 -11.90 8.62
CA LEU A 161 0.39 -13.30 8.90
C LEU A 161 -0.05 -13.67 10.33
N PRO A 162 -0.85 -14.75 10.49
CA PRO A 162 -1.18 -15.25 11.81
C PRO A 162 0.08 -15.78 12.53
N PRO A 163 0.12 -15.81 13.88
CA PRO A 163 1.34 -16.16 14.63
C PRO A 163 1.98 -17.49 14.22
N ASN A 164 1.19 -18.49 13.87
CA ASN A 164 1.65 -19.81 13.43
C ASN A 164 2.26 -19.86 12.01
N LYS A 165 2.17 -18.76 11.25
CA LYS A 165 2.75 -18.61 9.91
C LYS A 165 3.86 -17.56 9.87
N GLN A 166 4.16 -16.92 11.00
CA GLN A 166 5.21 -15.92 11.11
C GLN A 166 6.59 -16.57 11.04
N LEU A 167 7.50 -15.89 10.35
CA LEU A 167 8.89 -16.31 10.21
C LEU A 167 9.67 -15.79 11.43
N ALA A 168 10.12 -16.69 12.30
CA ALA A 168 10.77 -16.31 13.57
C ALA A 168 12.03 -15.45 13.38
N PHE A 169 12.79 -15.70 12.30
CA PHE A 169 14.02 -14.97 11.98
C PHE A 169 13.80 -13.52 11.51
N MET A 170 12.54 -13.08 11.38
CA MET A 170 12.20 -11.70 11.04
C MET A 170 12.12 -10.79 12.26
N HIS A 171 12.17 -11.35 13.48
CA HIS A 171 12.23 -10.62 14.75
C HIS A 171 11.12 -9.56 14.92
N THR A 172 9.93 -9.81 14.36
CA THR A 172 8.77 -8.92 14.40
C THR A 172 7.47 -9.71 14.34
N SER A 173 6.45 -9.25 15.07
CA SER A 173 5.08 -9.77 14.97
C SER A 173 4.29 -9.11 13.82
N HIS A 174 4.81 -8.03 13.23
CA HIS A 174 4.20 -7.29 12.13
C HIS A 174 4.68 -7.81 10.78
N GLN A 175 4.25 -9.02 10.43
CA GLN A 175 4.59 -9.66 9.16
C GLN A 175 3.37 -9.71 8.25
N PHE A 176 3.56 -9.36 6.98
CA PHE A 176 2.50 -9.28 6.00
C PHE A 176 2.85 -10.11 4.77
N LEU A 177 1.84 -10.77 4.21
CA LEU A 177 1.91 -11.51 2.96
C LEU A 177 1.26 -10.69 1.86
N LEU A 178 2.02 -10.45 0.79
CA LEU A 178 1.52 -9.89 -0.45
C LEU A 178 0.99 -11.04 -1.32
N LEU A 179 -0.33 -11.21 -1.38
CA LEU A 179 -0.99 -12.37 -2.00
C LEU A 179 -1.26 -12.21 -3.50
N SER A 180 -1.37 -11.00 -4.04
CA SER A 180 -1.67 -10.83 -5.47
C SER A 180 -0.99 -9.64 -6.12
N SER A 181 -0.36 -9.91 -7.26
CA SER A 181 -0.17 -8.93 -8.34
C SER A 181 -1.42 -8.91 -9.25
N PRO A 182 -1.62 -7.88 -10.08
CA PRO A 182 -2.67 -7.91 -11.10
C PRO A 182 -2.59 -9.21 -11.94
N PRO A 183 -3.73 -9.86 -12.28
CA PRO A 183 -3.74 -11.18 -12.94
C PRO A 183 -2.87 -11.31 -14.18
N ALA A 184 -2.74 -10.23 -14.98
CA ALA A 184 -1.87 -10.22 -16.16
C ALA A 184 -0.40 -10.49 -15.78
N LYS A 185 0.11 -9.85 -14.72
CA LYS A 185 1.47 -10.07 -14.22
C LYS A 185 1.65 -11.49 -13.68
N GLU A 186 0.62 -12.03 -13.03
CA GLU A 186 0.60 -13.40 -12.51
C GLU A 186 0.55 -14.48 -13.61
N ALA A 187 -0.17 -14.23 -14.71
CA ALA A 187 -0.23 -15.16 -15.85
C ALA A 187 1.12 -15.27 -16.56
N ILE A 188 1.78 -14.12 -16.82
CA ILE A 188 3.14 -14.11 -17.35
C ILE A 188 4.02 -14.89 -16.36
N PHE A 189 3.92 -14.58 -15.05
CA PHE A 189 4.68 -15.27 -13.98
C PHE A 189 4.57 -16.78 -14.07
N ARG A 190 3.35 -17.31 -14.19
CA ARG A 190 3.11 -18.76 -14.29
C ARG A 190 3.71 -19.36 -15.55
N ALA A 191 3.60 -18.69 -16.69
CA ALA A 191 4.15 -19.16 -17.95
C ALA A 191 5.69 -19.27 -17.88
N GLU A 192 6.34 -18.32 -17.23
CA GLU A 192 7.81 -18.26 -17.14
C GLU A 192 8.34 -19.14 -16.02
N ARG A 193 7.61 -19.24 -14.91
CA ARG A 193 7.85 -20.24 -13.85
C ARG A 193 7.80 -21.66 -14.41
N ALA A 194 6.90 -21.96 -15.34
CA ALA A 194 6.85 -23.28 -15.97
C ALA A 194 8.10 -23.58 -16.82
N LYS A 195 8.75 -22.55 -17.38
CA LYS A 195 9.97 -22.69 -18.20
C LYS A 195 11.25 -22.71 -17.36
N TYR A 196 11.34 -21.85 -16.36
CA TYR A 196 12.59 -21.56 -15.66
C TYR A 196 12.58 -21.92 -14.17
N GLY A 197 11.43 -22.33 -13.63
CA GLY A 197 11.23 -22.48 -12.19
C GLY A 197 11.08 -21.14 -11.46
N SER A 198 11.04 -21.20 -10.14
CA SER A 198 10.97 -20.02 -9.27
C SER A 198 11.62 -20.32 -7.93
N THR A 199 12.27 -19.33 -7.34
CA THR A 199 12.83 -19.42 -5.98
C THR A 199 12.38 -18.23 -5.14
N PHE A 200 12.42 -18.40 -3.82
CA PHE A 200 12.19 -17.30 -2.89
C PHE A 200 13.50 -16.57 -2.60
N ALA A 201 13.43 -15.25 -2.54
CA ALA A 201 14.54 -14.41 -2.15
C ALA A 201 14.04 -13.17 -1.39
N PHE A 202 14.90 -12.58 -0.58
CA PHE A 202 14.63 -11.38 0.17
C PHE A 202 15.08 -10.15 -0.59
N HIS A 203 14.33 -9.06 -0.43
CA HIS A 203 14.69 -7.73 -0.88
C HIS A 203 14.51 -6.75 0.29
N GLY A 204 15.55 -5.99 0.58
CA GLY A 204 15.51 -4.92 1.58
C GLY A 204 15.44 -3.56 0.92
N SER A 205 14.56 -2.70 1.43
CA SER A 205 14.43 -1.32 0.98
C SER A 205 13.99 -0.43 2.15
N PRO A 206 14.46 0.84 2.22
CA PRO A 206 13.98 1.84 3.17
C PRO A 206 12.47 2.01 3.12
N LEU A 207 11.89 2.34 4.27
CA LEU A 207 10.44 2.49 4.45
C LEU A 207 9.81 3.44 3.42
N GLU A 208 10.49 4.55 3.09
CA GLU A 208 9.96 5.55 2.17
C GLU A 208 9.70 5.05 0.74
N ASN A 209 10.32 3.94 0.33
CA ASN A 209 10.12 3.39 -1.01
C ASN A 209 8.90 2.47 -1.10
N TRP A 210 8.40 1.94 0.03
CA TRP A 210 7.37 0.91 0.02
C TRP A 210 6.01 1.42 -0.46
N HIS A 211 5.74 2.73 -0.32
CA HIS A 211 4.58 3.36 -0.95
C HIS A 211 4.55 3.09 -2.46
N SER A 212 5.67 3.33 -3.15
CA SER A 212 5.79 3.11 -4.60
C SER A 212 5.92 1.62 -4.96
N ILE A 213 6.73 0.86 -4.22
CA ILE A 213 6.91 -0.59 -4.46
C ILE A 213 5.57 -1.34 -4.39
N LEU A 214 4.66 -0.98 -3.48
CA LEU A 214 3.35 -1.64 -3.38
C LEU A 214 2.42 -1.34 -4.56
N ARG A 215 2.57 -0.19 -5.23
CA ARG A 215 1.77 0.18 -6.41
C ARG A 215 2.39 -0.26 -7.73
N HIS A 216 3.72 -0.19 -7.86
CA HIS A 216 4.44 -0.44 -9.12
C HIS A 216 5.16 -1.80 -9.16
N GLY A 217 5.38 -2.41 -7.99
CA GLY A 217 6.28 -3.54 -7.83
C GLY A 217 7.75 -3.11 -7.71
N LEU A 218 8.65 -4.09 -7.55
CA LEU A 218 10.07 -3.82 -7.66
C LEU A 218 10.43 -3.47 -9.11
N MET A 219 11.28 -2.48 -9.27
CA MET A 219 11.72 -1.95 -10.55
C MET A 219 13.25 -1.89 -10.60
N ASN A 220 13.81 -2.12 -11.78
CA ASN A 220 15.24 -1.90 -11.99
C ASN A 220 15.54 -0.39 -11.94
N ALA A 221 16.10 0.07 -10.82
CA ALA A 221 16.42 1.47 -10.60
C ALA A 221 17.81 1.88 -11.12
N SER A 222 18.56 0.97 -11.73
CA SER A 222 19.94 1.19 -12.17
C SER A 222 20.03 2.32 -13.21
N ASP A 223 20.98 3.23 -13.04
CA ASP A 223 21.19 4.46 -13.81
C ASP A 223 19.98 5.42 -13.84
N THR A 224 19.07 5.30 -12.87
CA THR A 224 17.93 6.22 -12.72
C THR A 224 18.07 7.08 -11.47
N LYS A 225 17.22 8.10 -11.34
CA LYS A 225 17.12 8.93 -10.12
C LYS A 225 16.70 8.15 -8.88
N LEU A 226 16.15 6.93 -9.05
CA LEU A 226 15.72 6.06 -7.96
C LEU A 226 16.86 5.16 -7.44
N GLN A 227 18.03 5.15 -8.09
CA GLN A 227 19.17 4.37 -7.63
C GLN A 227 19.70 4.91 -6.28
N MET A 228 19.68 4.07 -5.24
CA MET A 228 20.17 4.43 -3.91
C MET A 228 21.51 3.80 -3.54
N ASN A 229 21.85 2.67 -4.17
CA ASN A 229 23.07 1.91 -3.93
C ASN A 229 23.79 1.70 -5.27
N GLY A 230 25.09 1.39 -5.22
CA GLY A 230 25.86 1.05 -6.42
C GLY A 230 25.36 -0.24 -7.09
N GLN A 231 25.83 -0.49 -8.31
CA GLN A 231 25.47 -1.65 -9.12
C GLN A 231 26.65 -2.63 -9.26
N ALA A 232 27.13 -3.14 -8.13
CA ALA A 232 28.34 -3.98 -8.07
C ALA A 232 28.28 -5.25 -8.94
N HIS A 233 27.07 -5.77 -9.18
CA HIS A 233 26.80 -6.95 -10.03
C HIS A 233 26.07 -6.59 -11.33
N GLY A 234 26.18 -5.32 -11.77
CA GLY A 234 25.51 -4.83 -12.97
C GLY A 234 24.07 -4.34 -12.72
N LYS A 235 23.41 -3.93 -13.79
CA LYS A 235 22.07 -3.32 -13.73
C LYS A 235 21.03 -4.38 -13.37
N GLY A 236 20.23 -4.15 -12.34
CA GLY A 236 19.15 -5.08 -12.00
C GLY A 236 18.45 -4.82 -10.68
N ILE A 237 17.52 -5.70 -10.34
CA ILE A 237 16.88 -5.76 -9.02
C ILE A 237 17.69 -6.73 -8.15
N TYR A 238 18.17 -6.25 -7.01
CA TYR A 238 19.07 -7.01 -6.14
C TYR A 238 18.28 -7.75 -5.06
N LEU A 239 18.62 -9.01 -4.88
CA LEU A 239 17.98 -9.94 -3.95
C LEU A 239 19.04 -10.75 -3.21
N SER A 240 18.67 -11.31 -2.06
CA SER A 240 19.51 -12.26 -1.36
C SER A 240 18.69 -13.45 -0.84
N PRO A 241 19.22 -14.69 -0.91
CA PRO A 241 18.61 -15.82 -0.21
C PRO A 241 18.73 -15.68 1.33
N MET A 242 19.60 -14.77 1.81
CA MET A 242 19.82 -14.51 3.23
C MET A 242 19.07 -13.22 3.64
N SER A 243 18.13 -13.37 4.57
CA SER A 243 17.36 -12.24 5.13
C SER A 243 18.26 -11.19 5.77
N GLY A 244 19.31 -11.60 6.49
CA GLY A 244 20.28 -10.70 7.13
C GLY A 244 20.96 -9.73 6.16
N THR A 245 21.30 -10.17 4.95
CA THR A 245 21.84 -9.29 3.90
C THR A 245 20.81 -8.22 3.51
N SER A 246 19.55 -8.64 3.31
CA SER A 246 18.46 -7.73 2.94
C SER A 246 18.12 -6.76 4.07
N PHE A 247 18.19 -7.17 5.33
CA PHE A 247 17.94 -6.28 6.48
C PHE A 247 18.85 -5.05 6.48
N GLY A 248 20.11 -5.19 6.06
CA GLY A 248 21.02 -4.05 5.91
C GLY A 248 20.52 -2.98 4.92
N TYR A 249 19.78 -3.39 3.89
CA TYR A 249 19.21 -2.47 2.89
C TYR A 249 17.86 -1.88 3.30
N SER A 250 17.21 -2.40 4.35
CA SER A 250 15.96 -1.84 4.87
C SER A 250 16.13 -0.52 5.63
N ARG A 251 17.38 -0.12 5.96
CA ARG A 251 17.74 1.17 6.61
C ARG A 251 16.78 1.57 7.72
N MET A 252 16.52 0.65 8.65
CA MET A 252 15.52 0.83 9.70
C MET A 252 15.82 2.09 10.53
N ALA A 253 14.90 3.07 10.45
CA ALA A 253 14.89 4.23 11.31
C ALA A 253 14.03 3.94 12.57
N PRO A 254 14.29 4.60 13.70
CA PRO A 254 13.34 4.60 14.82
C PRO A 254 12.00 5.18 14.38
N ARG A 255 10.90 4.68 14.97
CA ARG A 255 9.52 5.13 14.69
C ARG A 255 9.43 6.68 14.67
N PRO A 256 8.73 7.29 13.69
CA PRO A 256 8.19 8.64 13.87
C PRO A 256 7.32 8.66 15.13
N LYS A 257 7.33 9.77 15.88
CA LYS A 257 6.55 9.90 17.12
C LYS A 257 5.09 9.51 16.87
N PRO A 258 4.44 8.74 17.77
CA PRO A 258 3.01 8.51 17.68
C PRO A 258 2.27 9.84 17.60
N LEU A 259 1.29 9.94 16.72
CA LEU A 259 0.39 11.08 16.68
C LEU A 259 -0.29 11.23 18.05
N GLY A 260 0.06 12.29 18.79
CA GLY A 260 -0.66 12.74 19.98
C GLY A 260 -0.08 12.44 21.37
N SER A 261 1.18 11.99 21.54
CA SER A 261 1.72 11.79 22.90
C SER A 261 2.50 13.01 23.43
N ALA A 262 1.88 13.75 24.35
CA ALA A 262 2.56 14.66 25.27
C ALA A 262 2.85 13.93 26.60
N VAL A 263 3.84 13.02 26.61
CA VAL A 263 4.37 12.42 27.85
C VAL A 263 5.90 12.34 27.76
N PRO A 264 6.68 12.72 28.80
CA PRO A 264 8.14 12.66 28.77
C PRO A 264 8.63 11.21 28.76
N GLN A 265 9.67 10.92 27.98
CA GLN A 265 10.36 9.63 27.96
C GLN A 265 11.15 9.42 29.24
N GLU A 266 10.88 8.33 29.97
CA GLU A 266 11.85 7.76 30.90
C GLU A 266 12.92 6.99 30.12
N ALA A 267 14.17 7.21 30.53
CA ALA A 267 15.35 6.57 29.96
C ALA A 267 15.39 5.09 30.35
N GLY A 268 15.17 4.20 29.38
CA GLY A 268 15.28 2.75 29.54
C GLY A 268 15.84 2.09 28.29
N ILE A 269 17.08 1.61 28.40
CA ILE A 269 17.78 0.51 27.70
C ILE A 269 17.34 0.22 26.25
N GLY A 270 18.25 0.50 25.31
CA GLY A 270 18.06 0.29 23.87
C GLY A 270 17.67 -1.15 23.48
N GLY A 271 16.41 -1.32 23.10
CA GLY A 271 15.96 -2.40 22.22
C GLY A 271 15.95 -1.94 20.75
N PRO A 272 15.98 -2.87 19.78
CA PRO A 272 15.89 -2.53 18.36
C PRO A 272 14.55 -1.83 18.05
N PRO A 273 14.50 -0.94 17.04
CA PRO A 273 13.28 -0.19 16.72
C PRO A 273 12.13 -1.13 16.31
N ASP A 274 11.05 -1.09 17.09
CA ASP A 274 9.87 -1.97 17.07
C ASP A 274 8.99 -1.98 15.80
N VAL A 275 9.48 -1.56 14.64
CA VAL A 275 8.72 -1.67 13.38
C VAL A 275 9.63 -2.17 12.27
N CYS A 276 9.95 -3.45 12.35
CA CYS A 276 10.31 -4.24 11.18
C CYS A 276 9.03 -4.53 10.39
N ILE A 277 8.70 -3.71 9.40
CA ILE A 277 7.73 -4.12 8.37
C ILE A 277 8.52 -4.93 7.36
N HIS A 278 8.30 -6.24 7.40
CA HIS A 278 8.89 -7.12 6.41
C HIS A 278 7.79 -7.69 5.53
N PHE A 279 7.88 -7.37 4.25
CA PHE A 279 7.15 -8.11 3.25
C PHE A 279 7.96 -9.34 2.88
N VAL A 280 7.38 -10.50 3.11
CA VAL A 280 7.76 -11.68 2.33
C VAL A 280 7.17 -11.46 0.95
N LEU A 281 7.89 -10.71 0.12
CA LEU A 281 7.51 -10.54 -1.27
C LEU A 281 7.79 -11.87 -1.98
N HIS A 282 6.74 -12.53 -2.45
CA HIS A 282 6.89 -13.45 -3.56
C HIS A 282 7.20 -12.60 -4.79
N LEU A 283 8.49 -12.42 -5.07
CA LEU A 283 8.94 -11.52 -6.11
C LEU A 283 8.83 -12.20 -7.47
N ASN A 284 7.83 -11.75 -8.23
CA ASN A 284 7.64 -12.11 -9.62
C ASN A 284 8.57 -11.23 -10.47
N PHE A 285 9.66 -11.81 -11.00
CA PHE A 285 10.62 -11.10 -11.86
C PHE A 285 10.23 -11.16 -13.34
N TYR A 286 10.25 -9.97 -13.95
CA TYR A 286 10.50 -9.71 -15.37
C TYR A 286 11.50 -8.55 -15.47
#